data_AF-A0A9P5N7G9-F1
#
_entry.id   AF-A0A9P5N7G9-F1
#
_cell.length_a   1.000
_cell.length_b   1.000
_cell.length_c   1.000
_cell.angle_alpha   90.00
_cell.angle_beta   90.00
_cell.angle_gamma   90.00
#
_symmetry.space_group_name_H-M   'P 1'
#
loop_
_entity.id
_entity.type
_entity.pdbx_description
1 polymer ?
#
loop_
_entity_poly.entity_id
_entity_poly.type
_entity_poly.pdbx_seq_one_letter_code
_entity_poly.pdbx_strand_id
1 'polypeptide(L)'
;SVKMGKNLDVVRAVTRAIRDGKVHIGQEVFVAAIARNDNTDYGAKPVLLIPTCKKGSYRDSALIIEMIRQAWKLSPYGEALYGRLWSIASDGDPKRRPALYQHCMQHELKEGDELFEYVGQLPGCNLWTGSGGETQDLDFKHDMKRICKCICTREGLLVDNVVVNKSLLAVWLERLTDVDWSENTIYSLLNPDPSASMIQRINALLSPKDMQDVPRAIKLLSLTADLRNLDPSDFDPSESNTHRAISLLGEMLEALVQPFVNPDFTISQQITSLVKFAHVSCALFLKHETDFMPQHLYSDLQCMVRTAIYRVAHTMILDPGRKVLLCLLGDDVLEILFGRARMIGGHSPNVDVDELRTRFGSALRLDAIFEAHPE
;
A
#
# COMPACT_ATOMS: atom_id res chain seq x y z
N SER A 1 22.14 13.84 9.74
CA SER A 1 23.50 14.40 9.88
C SER A 1 24.39 13.72 8.86
N VAL A 2 25.01 14.44 7.92
CA VAL A 2 25.97 13.83 6.98
C VAL A 2 27.33 13.81 7.67
N LYS A 3 27.75 12.66 8.19
CA LYS A 3 29.11 12.50 8.73
C LYS A 3 30.11 12.49 7.57
N MET A 4 30.68 13.65 7.24
CA MET A 4 31.66 13.81 6.14
C MET A 4 33.12 13.72 6.60
N GLY A 5 33.40 12.98 7.69
CA GLY A 5 34.73 12.86 8.29
C GLY A 5 34.97 13.82 9.46
N LYS A 6 36.12 13.67 10.13
CA LYS A 6 36.47 14.43 11.37
C LYS A 6 37.36 15.65 11.13
N ASN A 7 37.82 15.90 9.90
CA ASN A 7 38.70 17.03 9.58
C ASN A 7 38.36 17.68 8.22
N LEU A 8 38.85 18.90 8.03
CA LEU A 8 38.54 19.72 6.85
C LEU A 8 39.09 19.14 5.54
N ASP A 9 40.21 18.43 5.59
CA ASP A 9 40.83 17.85 4.40
C ASP A 9 39.97 16.72 3.81
N VAL A 10 39.42 15.85 4.68
CA VAL A 10 38.46 14.82 4.27
C VAL A 10 37.20 15.46 3.68
N VAL A 11 36.65 16.48 4.34
CA VAL A 11 35.48 17.20 3.82
C VAL A 11 35.75 17.80 2.44
N ARG A 12 36.92 18.43 2.24
CA ARG A 12 37.33 18.99 0.94
C ARG A 12 37.56 17.91 -0.12
N ALA A 13 38.09 16.75 0.25
CA ALA A 13 38.30 15.64 -0.66
C ALA A 13 36.96 15.03 -1.11
N VAL A 14 36.05 14.77 -0.16
CA VAL A 14 34.69 14.28 -0.44
C VAL A 14 33.91 15.27 -1.31
N THR A 15 33.98 16.57 -0.98
CA THR A 15 33.34 17.63 -1.77
C THR A 15 33.86 17.64 -3.21
N ARG A 16 35.18 17.53 -3.41
CA ARG A 16 35.78 17.41 -4.74
C ARG A 16 35.29 16.16 -5.46
N ALA A 17 35.30 15.00 -4.80
CA ALA A 17 34.81 13.76 -5.39
C ALA A 17 33.33 13.83 -5.82
N ILE A 18 32.47 14.52 -5.05
CA ILE A 18 31.07 14.75 -5.41
C ILE A 18 30.97 15.67 -6.63
N ARG A 19 31.71 16.78 -6.65
CA ARG A 19 31.72 17.73 -7.78
C ARG A 19 32.25 17.10 -9.07
N ASP A 20 33.24 16.23 -8.94
CA ASP A 20 33.82 15.47 -10.05
C ASP A 20 32.92 14.30 -10.51
N GLY A 21 31.78 14.05 -9.83
CA GLY A 21 30.88 12.93 -10.14
C GLY A 21 31.43 11.55 -9.80
N LYS A 22 32.52 11.45 -9.03
CA LYS A 22 33.15 10.19 -8.64
C LYS A 22 32.37 9.44 -7.56
N VAL A 23 31.66 10.18 -6.71
CA VAL A 23 30.80 9.64 -5.66
C VAL A 23 29.50 10.41 -5.60
N HIS A 24 28.43 9.77 -5.17
CA HIS A 24 27.13 10.41 -4.97
C HIS A 24 26.77 10.47 -3.49
N ILE A 25 26.04 11.50 -3.08
CA ILE A 25 25.48 11.60 -1.73
C ILE A 25 24.20 10.75 -1.68
N GLY A 26 24.15 9.80 -0.75
CA GLY A 26 22.91 9.10 -0.42
C GLY A 26 21.90 10.07 0.21
N GLN A 27 20.72 10.19 -0.39
CA GLN A 27 19.63 11.03 0.10
C GLN A 27 18.61 10.21 0.89
N GLU A 28 18.50 8.93 0.57
CA GLU A 28 17.61 7.96 1.23
C GLU A 28 18.34 6.65 1.46
N VAL A 29 17.72 5.75 2.21
CA VAL A 29 18.19 4.38 2.37
C VAL A 29 17.17 3.45 1.71
N PHE A 30 17.62 2.69 0.72
CA PHE A 30 16.86 1.56 0.22
C PHE A 30 16.97 0.42 1.23
N VAL A 31 15.82 -0.09 1.66
CA VAL A 31 15.73 -1.25 2.55
C VAL A 31 14.92 -2.32 1.85
N ALA A 32 15.44 -3.54 1.85
CA ALA A 32 14.66 -4.73 1.53
C ALA A 32 14.54 -5.60 2.78
N ALA A 33 13.34 -6.08 3.03
CA ALA A 33 13.03 -6.96 4.14
C ALA A 33 12.20 -8.15 3.67
N ILE A 34 12.27 -9.22 4.44
CA ILE A 34 11.43 -10.41 4.27
C ILE A 34 10.51 -10.46 5.48
N ALA A 35 9.25 -10.76 5.24
CA ALA A 35 8.23 -10.86 6.28
C ALA A 35 7.36 -12.09 6.02
N ARG A 36 6.84 -12.68 7.10
CA ARG A 36 5.89 -13.77 7.02
C ARG A 36 4.47 -13.19 6.99
N ASN A 37 3.61 -13.76 6.16
CA ASN A 37 2.17 -13.55 6.28
C ASN A 37 1.62 -14.65 7.19
N ASP A 38 1.72 -14.41 8.50
CA ASP A 38 1.34 -15.36 9.54
C ASP A 38 0.87 -14.61 10.78
N ASN A 39 0.25 -15.30 11.73
CA ASN A 39 -0.24 -14.69 12.97
C ASN A 39 0.88 -14.36 13.97
N THR A 40 2.07 -14.91 13.78
CA THR A 40 3.28 -14.70 14.59
C THR A 40 4.48 -14.45 13.69
N ASP A 41 5.53 -13.81 14.24
CA ASP A 41 6.77 -13.51 13.51
C ASP A 41 6.57 -12.84 12.12
N TYR A 42 5.52 -12.03 11.96
CA TYR A 42 5.21 -11.30 10.73
C TYR A 42 5.97 -9.99 10.58
N GLY A 43 6.78 -9.62 11.58
CA GLY A 43 7.58 -8.41 11.56
C GLY A 43 8.63 -8.44 10.44
N ALA A 44 8.87 -7.29 9.81
CA ALA A 44 9.88 -7.16 8.76
C ALA A 44 11.27 -7.56 9.27
N LYS A 45 11.97 -8.43 8.53
CA LYS A 45 13.38 -8.80 8.76
C LYS A 45 14.24 -8.20 7.64
N PRO A 46 14.90 -7.04 7.86
CA PRO A 46 15.76 -6.42 6.86
C PRO A 46 16.89 -7.36 6.45
N VAL A 47 17.02 -7.58 5.14
CA VAL A 47 18.09 -8.38 4.53
C VAL A 47 19.07 -7.51 3.75
N LEU A 48 18.68 -6.27 3.44
CA LEU A 48 19.51 -5.33 2.70
C LEU A 48 19.25 -3.89 3.13
N LEU A 49 20.33 -3.14 3.36
CA LEU A 49 20.30 -1.69 3.59
C LEU A 49 21.36 -1.04 2.70
N ILE A 50 20.96 -0.16 1.78
CA ILE A 50 21.89 0.54 0.89
C ILE A 50 21.53 2.03 0.82
N PRO A 51 22.48 2.96 1.02
CA PRO A 51 22.23 4.37 0.75
C PRO A 51 22.02 4.61 -0.75
N THR A 52 20.97 5.36 -1.11
CA THR A 52 20.63 5.65 -2.51
C THR A 52 20.59 7.15 -2.77
N CYS A 53 21.10 7.55 -3.94
CA CYS A 53 21.01 8.91 -4.46
C CYS A 53 19.83 9.10 -5.44
N LYS A 54 18.92 8.10 -5.52
CA LYS A 54 17.79 8.03 -6.47
C LYS A 54 18.13 8.08 -7.96
N LYS A 55 19.39 8.21 -8.38
CA LYS A 55 19.77 8.24 -9.80
C LYS A 55 19.70 6.89 -10.51
N GLY A 56 19.65 5.78 -9.76
CA GLY A 56 19.52 4.43 -10.32
C GLY A 56 18.30 4.28 -11.23
N SER A 57 18.40 3.39 -12.20
CA SER A 57 17.34 3.00 -13.12
C SER A 57 16.46 1.89 -12.53
N TYR A 58 15.34 1.58 -13.18
CA TYR A 58 14.54 0.41 -12.80
C TYR A 58 15.31 -0.90 -12.99
N ARG A 59 16.30 -0.96 -13.89
CA ARG A 59 17.15 -2.13 -14.11
C ARG A 59 18.02 -2.41 -12.90
N ASP A 60 18.53 -1.36 -12.25
CA ASP A 60 19.29 -1.49 -11.01
C ASP A 60 18.39 -2.03 -9.88
N SER A 61 17.14 -1.54 -9.80
CA SER A 61 16.14 -2.09 -8.88
C SER A 61 15.82 -3.56 -9.16
N ALA A 62 15.67 -3.94 -10.43
CA ALA A 62 15.41 -5.33 -10.83
C ALA A 62 16.60 -6.25 -10.49
N LEU A 63 17.83 -5.78 -10.70
CA LEU A 63 19.04 -6.52 -10.33
C LEU A 63 19.10 -6.77 -8.81
N ILE A 64 18.81 -5.74 -8.00
CA ILE A 64 18.80 -5.87 -6.54
C ILE A 64 17.73 -6.89 -6.09
N ILE A 65 16.53 -6.84 -6.68
CA ILE A 65 15.46 -7.80 -6.38
C ILE A 65 15.92 -9.22 -6.72
N GLU A 66 16.52 -9.41 -7.90
CA GLU A 66 17.02 -10.72 -8.33
C GLU A 66 18.12 -11.24 -7.39
N MET A 67 19.06 -10.39 -6.99
CA MET A 67 20.09 -10.76 -6.02
C MET A 67 19.49 -11.26 -4.71
N ILE A 68 18.44 -10.60 -4.20
CA ILE A 68 17.76 -11.02 -2.96
C ILE A 68 17.04 -12.35 -3.16
N ARG A 69 16.33 -12.54 -4.29
CA ARG A 69 15.64 -13.79 -4.63
C ARG A 69 16.62 -14.96 -4.69
N GLN A 70 17.75 -14.79 -5.38
CA GLN A 70 18.79 -15.82 -5.47
C GLN A 70 19.44 -16.09 -4.12
N ALA A 71 19.74 -15.04 -3.34
CA ALA A 71 20.26 -15.20 -1.99
C ALA A 71 19.28 -15.97 -1.08
N TRP A 72 17.98 -15.71 -1.18
CA TRP A 72 16.94 -16.45 -0.46
C TRP A 72 16.93 -17.93 -0.86
N LYS A 73 16.99 -18.22 -2.15
CA LYS A 73 16.99 -19.59 -2.66
C LYS A 73 18.24 -20.39 -2.27
N LEU A 74 19.41 -19.74 -2.30
CA LEU A 74 20.70 -20.38 -2.02
C LEU A 74 21.02 -20.50 -0.53
N SER A 75 20.45 -19.63 0.31
CA SER A 75 20.74 -19.62 1.74
C SER A 75 20.10 -20.83 2.44
N PRO A 76 20.83 -21.54 3.33
CA PRO A 76 20.23 -22.57 4.18
C PRO A 76 19.20 -21.99 5.15
N TYR A 77 19.23 -20.68 5.40
CA TYR A 77 18.28 -19.93 6.22
C TYR A 77 17.23 -19.19 5.38
N GLY A 78 17.12 -19.49 4.09
CA GLY A 78 16.13 -18.90 3.21
C GLY A 78 15.03 -19.89 2.87
N GLU A 79 14.87 -20.20 1.58
CA GLU A 79 13.76 -21.02 1.07
C GLU A 79 13.69 -22.40 1.72
N ALA A 80 14.83 -23.04 1.98
CA ALA A 80 14.88 -24.36 2.59
C ALA A 80 14.28 -24.41 4.01
N LEU A 81 14.36 -23.30 4.77
CA LEU A 81 13.88 -23.23 6.15
C LEU A 81 12.52 -22.56 6.27
N TYR A 82 12.24 -21.54 5.45
CA TYR A 82 11.07 -20.68 5.58
C TYR A 82 10.09 -20.77 4.40
N GLY A 83 10.42 -21.54 3.37
CA GLY A 83 9.59 -21.70 2.18
C GLY A 83 9.81 -20.64 1.11
N ARG A 84 9.06 -20.78 0.01
CA ARG A 84 9.16 -19.92 -1.18
C ARG A 84 8.68 -18.50 -0.88
N LEU A 85 9.23 -17.54 -1.61
CA LEU A 85 8.63 -16.21 -1.71
C LEU A 85 7.34 -16.32 -2.52
N TRP A 86 6.28 -15.66 -2.07
CA TRP A 86 4.98 -15.71 -2.74
C TRP A 86 4.56 -14.37 -3.36
N SER A 87 5.04 -13.27 -2.81
CA SER A 87 4.83 -11.94 -3.38
C SER A 87 6.04 -11.05 -3.16
N ILE A 88 6.15 -10.01 -4.00
CA ILE A 88 7.17 -8.97 -3.87
C ILE A 88 6.46 -7.63 -3.81
N ALA A 89 6.57 -6.96 -2.66
CA ALA A 89 5.85 -5.72 -2.36
C ALA A 89 6.67 -4.45 -2.60
N SER A 90 5.98 -3.35 -2.88
CA SER A 90 6.55 -2.00 -2.91
C SER A 90 5.48 -0.94 -2.59
N ASP A 91 5.94 0.17 -2.03
CA ASP A 91 5.24 1.45 -1.91
C ASP A 91 4.75 2.07 -3.24
N GLY A 92 5.04 1.47 -4.40
CA GLY A 92 4.71 2.00 -5.71
C GLY A 92 5.60 3.17 -6.16
N ASP A 93 6.90 3.15 -5.87
CA ASP A 93 7.86 4.01 -6.57
C ASP A 93 7.84 3.75 -8.09
N PRO A 94 7.87 4.79 -8.95
CA PRO A 94 7.83 4.64 -10.42
C PRO A 94 8.91 3.74 -11.02
N LYS A 95 10.07 3.59 -10.36
CA LYS A 95 11.15 2.69 -10.82
C LYS A 95 10.94 1.27 -10.31
N ARG A 96 10.27 1.11 -9.17
CA ARG A 96 9.95 -0.21 -8.59
C ARG A 96 8.88 -0.94 -9.38
N ARG A 97 7.83 -0.26 -9.85
CA ARG A 97 6.77 -0.88 -10.68
C ARG A 97 7.30 -1.71 -11.85
N PRO A 98 8.09 -1.15 -12.80
CA PRO A 98 8.63 -1.93 -13.91
C PRO A 98 9.63 -3.01 -13.46
N ALA A 99 10.37 -2.79 -12.38
CA ALA A 99 11.27 -3.80 -11.83
C ALA A 99 10.50 -5.01 -11.28
N LEU A 100 9.39 -4.79 -10.56
CA LEU A 100 8.50 -5.86 -10.09
C LEU A 100 7.83 -6.57 -11.26
N TYR A 101 7.37 -5.83 -12.27
CA TYR A 101 6.78 -6.41 -13.46
C TYR A 101 7.71 -7.43 -14.13
N GLN A 102 9.01 -7.11 -14.29
CA GLN A 102 10.00 -8.04 -14.85
C GLN A 102 10.16 -9.34 -14.03
N HIS A 103 9.83 -9.29 -12.75
CA HIS A 103 10.01 -10.39 -11.80
C HIS A 103 8.75 -11.23 -11.57
N CYS A 104 7.58 -10.61 -11.71
CA CYS A 104 6.28 -11.19 -11.37
C CYS A 104 5.38 -11.43 -12.59
N MET A 105 5.88 -11.20 -13.81
CA MET A 105 5.14 -11.40 -15.08
C MET A 105 6.01 -12.16 -16.08
N GLN A 106 6.62 -13.26 -15.65
CA GLN A 106 7.59 -14.02 -16.44
C GLN A 106 6.95 -15.17 -17.23
N HIS A 107 5.95 -15.83 -16.67
CA HIS A 107 5.24 -16.91 -17.34
C HIS A 107 3.75 -16.91 -17.00
N GLU A 108 2.95 -17.35 -17.96
CA GLU A 108 1.53 -17.60 -17.79
C GLU A 108 1.31 -19.01 -17.24
N LEU A 109 0.49 -19.14 -16.18
CA LEU A 109 0.14 -20.44 -15.60
C LEU A 109 -0.62 -21.33 -16.58
N LYS A 110 -0.39 -22.63 -16.49
CA LYS A 110 -1.00 -23.69 -17.32
C LYS A 110 -1.57 -24.79 -16.41
N GLU A 111 -2.38 -25.68 -16.99
CA GLU A 111 -3.02 -26.81 -16.27
C GLU A 111 -2.06 -27.72 -15.48
N GLY A 112 -0.76 -27.72 -15.80
CA GLY A 112 0.24 -28.49 -15.05
C GLY A 112 0.84 -27.78 -13.83
N ASP A 113 0.56 -26.48 -13.63
CA ASP A 113 1.09 -25.70 -12.52
C ASP A 113 0.19 -25.82 -11.29
N GLU A 114 0.77 -25.98 -10.09
CA GLU A 114 0.02 -26.19 -8.82
C GLU A 114 -1.03 -25.09 -8.55
N LEU A 115 -0.71 -23.84 -8.89
CA LEU A 115 -1.64 -22.70 -8.71
C LEU A 115 -2.83 -22.75 -9.66
N PHE A 116 -2.69 -23.38 -10.82
CA PHE A 116 -3.72 -23.34 -11.87
C PHE A 116 -5.03 -23.99 -11.42
N GLU A 117 -4.96 -25.02 -10.57
CA GLU A 117 -6.15 -25.65 -9.99
C GLU A 117 -7.08 -24.64 -9.30
N TYR A 118 -6.49 -23.63 -8.65
CA TYR A 118 -7.23 -22.64 -7.86
C TYR A 118 -7.59 -21.37 -8.63
N VAL A 119 -6.71 -20.91 -9.52
CA VAL A 119 -6.88 -19.60 -10.20
C VAL A 119 -7.14 -19.71 -11.70
N GLY A 120 -6.80 -20.84 -12.33
CA GLY A 120 -6.81 -21.01 -13.78
C GLY A 120 -8.19 -20.90 -14.43
N GLN A 121 -9.25 -21.17 -13.68
CA GLN A 121 -10.63 -21.09 -14.14
C GLN A 121 -11.35 -19.80 -13.72
N LEU A 122 -10.66 -18.86 -13.07
CA LEU A 122 -11.26 -17.60 -12.61
C LEU A 122 -11.36 -16.61 -13.79
N PRO A 123 -12.58 -16.23 -14.24
CA PRO A 123 -12.73 -15.36 -15.41
C PRO A 123 -12.09 -14.00 -15.21
N GLY A 124 -11.24 -13.59 -16.15
CA GLY A 124 -10.55 -12.30 -16.11
C GLY A 124 -9.39 -12.22 -15.11
N CYS A 125 -9.06 -13.32 -14.40
CA CYS A 125 -7.87 -13.37 -13.57
C CYS A 125 -6.62 -13.36 -14.46
N ASN A 126 -5.68 -12.48 -14.15
CA ASN A 126 -4.40 -12.45 -14.85
C ASN A 126 -3.52 -13.60 -14.36
N LEU A 127 -3.28 -14.58 -15.25
CA LEU A 127 -2.54 -15.80 -14.98
C LEU A 127 -1.01 -15.66 -15.04
N TRP A 128 -0.49 -14.47 -15.30
CA TRP A 128 0.96 -14.23 -15.35
C TRP A 128 1.55 -14.09 -13.94
N THR A 129 2.63 -14.82 -13.69
CA THR A 129 3.37 -14.84 -12.41
C THR A 129 4.89 -14.81 -12.62
N GLY A 130 5.64 -14.64 -11.53
CA GLY A 130 7.10 -14.84 -11.52
C GLY A 130 7.49 -16.30 -11.66
N SER A 131 8.77 -16.60 -11.88
CA SER A 131 9.25 -17.98 -12.10
C SER A 131 8.85 -19.03 -11.04
N GLY A 132 8.54 -18.61 -9.81
CA GLY A 132 8.09 -19.46 -8.71
C GLY A 132 6.62 -19.26 -8.33
N GLY A 133 5.83 -18.60 -9.18
CA GLY A 133 4.45 -18.24 -8.86
C GLY A 133 4.31 -16.93 -8.08
N GLU A 134 5.36 -16.11 -8.03
CA GLU A 134 5.35 -14.86 -7.24
C GLU A 134 4.51 -13.77 -7.90
N THR A 135 3.74 -13.03 -7.10
CA THR A 135 2.95 -11.89 -7.58
C THR A 135 3.56 -10.55 -7.19
N GLN A 136 3.27 -9.53 -8.00
CA GLN A 136 3.59 -8.14 -7.68
C GLN A 136 2.53 -7.59 -6.71
N ASP A 137 2.98 -7.14 -5.55
CA ASP A 137 2.13 -6.59 -4.48
C ASP A 137 2.36 -5.09 -4.31
N LEU A 138 1.27 -4.35 -4.09
CA LEU A 138 1.29 -2.93 -3.84
C LEU A 138 0.48 -2.68 -2.57
N ASP A 139 1.05 -1.90 -1.67
CA ASP A 139 0.45 -1.68 -0.36
C ASP A 139 -0.91 -0.97 -0.47
N PHE A 140 -1.94 -1.62 0.08
CA PHE A 140 -3.31 -1.14 0.01
C PHE A 140 -3.50 0.22 0.67
N LYS A 141 -2.73 0.56 1.72
CA LYS A 141 -2.81 1.85 2.40
C LYS A 141 -2.29 2.95 1.49
N HIS A 142 -1.19 2.70 0.77
CA HIS A 142 -0.67 3.63 -0.25
C HIS A 142 -1.67 3.83 -1.38
N ASP A 143 -2.31 2.77 -1.87
CA ASP A 143 -3.28 2.87 -2.96
C ASP A 143 -4.58 3.58 -2.54
N MET A 144 -5.10 3.32 -1.33
CA MET A 144 -6.23 4.07 -0.78
C MET A 144 -5.92 5.57 -0.62
N LYS A 145 -4.70 5.92 -0.17
CA LYS A 145 -4.24 7.31 -0.10
C LYS A 145 -4.19 7.95 -1.49
N ARG A 146 -3.77 7.21 -2.52
CA ARG A 146 -3.74 7.70 -3.91
C ARG A 146 -5.14 7.91 -4.50
N ILE A 147 -6.09 7.03 -4.20
CA ILE A 147 -7.51 7.25 -4.58
C ILE A 147 -8.02 8.53 -3.94
N CYS A 148 -7.81 8.71 -2.63
CA CYS A 148 -8.17 9.94 -1.93
C CYS A 148 -7.56 11.16 -2.61
N LYS A 149 -6.26 11.10 -2.95
CA LYS A 149 -5.57 12.18 -3.64
C LYS A 149 -6.26 12.53 -4.96
N CYS A 150 -6.62 11.53 -5.77
CA CYS A 150 -7.30 11.75 -7.06
C CYS A 150 -8.66 12.43 -6.87
N ILE A 151 -9.50 11.89 -5.99
CA ILE A 151 -10.83 12.44 -5.66
C ILE A 151 -10.73 13.88 -5.14
N CYS A 152 -9.70 14.19 -4.33
CA CYS A 152 -9.47 15.50 -3.76
C CYS A 152 -8.87 16.54 -4.74
N THR A 153 -8.53 16.14 -5.97
CA THR A 153 -8.08 17.09 -7.00
C THR A 153 -9.25 17.85 -7.63
N ARG A 154 -8.96 18.82 -8.51
CA ARG A 154 -9.99 19.52 -9.28
C ARG A 154 -10.56 18.62 -10.37
N GLU A 155 -9.70 17.80 -10.95
CA GLU A 155 -9.97 16.85 -12.02
C GLU A 155 -10.85 15.69 -11.52
N GLY A 156 -10.64 15.21 -10.29
CA GLY A 156 -11.47 14.18 -9.67
C GLY A 156 -11.37 12.81 -10.36
N LEU A 157 -12.45 12.04 -10.26
CA LEU A 157 -12.66 10.77 -10.97
C LEU A 157 -13.90 10.88 -11.86
N LEU A 158 -13.82 10.50 -13.13
CA LEU A 158 -15.00 10.39 -13.99
C LEU A 158 -15.72 9.06 -13.75
N VAL A 159 -16.94 9.11 -13.23
CA VAL A 159 -17.79 7.95 -12.94
C VAL A 159 -19.15 8.14 -13.60
N ASP A 160 -19.50 7.26 -14.54
CA ASP A 160 -20.77 7.33 -15.28
C ASP A 160 -21.08 8.73 -15.87
N ASN A 161 -20.08 9.36 -16.48
CA ASN A 161 -20.11 10.71 -17.03
C ASN A 161 -20.26 11.86 -16.00
N VAL A 162 -20.16 11.56 -14.72
CA VAL A 162 -20.14 12.56 -13.64
C VAL A 162 -18.72 12.67 -13.08
N VAL A 163 -18.18 13.88 -13.03
CA VAL A 163 -16.88 14.14 -12.41
C VAL A 163 -17.07 14.23 -10.90
N VAL A 164 -16.62 13.20 -10.19
CA VAL A 164 -16.59 13.17 -8.73
C VAL A 164 -15.28 13.77 -8.25
N ASN A 165 -15.33 15.02 -7.82
CA ASN A 165 -14.19 15.75 -7.29
C ASN A 165 -14.47 16.30 -5.89
N LYS A 166 -13.47 16.98 -5.32
CA LYS A 166 -13.55 17.60 -4.00
C LYS A 166 -14.79 18.46 -3.80
N SER A 167 -15.10 19.33 -4.76
CA SER A 167 -16.21 20.28 -4.64
C SER A 167 -17.55 19.57 -4.64
N LEU A 168 -17.72 18.57 -5.51
CA LEU A 168 -18.92 17.75 -5.52
C LEU A 168 -19.07 17.00 -4.19
N LEU A 169 -18.03 16.29 -3.76
CA LEU A 169 -18.11 15.50 -2.54
C LEU A 169 -18.37 16.33 -1.30
N ALA A 170 -17.83 17.56 -1.19
CA ALA A 170 -18.12 18.43 -0.06
C ALA A 170 -19.64 18.64 0.11
N VAL A 171 -20.35 18.96 -0.98
CA VAL A 171 -21.80 19.20 -0.97
C VAL A 171 -22.59 17.93 -0.62
N TRP A 172 -22.15 16.78 -1.12
CA TRP A 172 -22.85 15.51 -0.88
C TRP A 172 -22.59 14.98 0.54
N LEU A 173 -21.37 15.14 1.06
CA LEU A 173 -21.01 14.75 2.43
C LEU A 173 -21.80 15.53 3.49
N GLU A 174 -22.19 16.78 3.22
CA GLU A 174 -23.08 17.55 4.10
C GLU A 174 -24.48 16.91 4.27
N ARG A 175 -24.90 16.02 3.36
CA ARG A 175 -26.20 15.34 3.42
C ARG A 175 -26.20 14.12 4.34
N LEU A 176 -25.04 13.62 4.76
CA LEU A 176 -24.96 12.49 5.68
C LEU A 176 -25.40 12.93 7.08
N THR A 177 -26.46 12.33 7.59
CA THR A 177 -26.87 12.45 8.99
C THR A 177 -26.14 11.39 9.83
N ASP A 178 -26.05 11.62 11.14
CA ASP A 178 -25.54 10.63 12.11
C ASP A 178 -24.08 10.16 11.91
N VAL A 179 -23.29 10.96 11.18
CA VAL A 179 -21.85 10.75 11.05
C VAL A 179 -21.10 11.37 12.23
N ASP A 180 -20.23 10.58 12.85
CA ASP A 180 -19.21 11.14 13.73
C ASP A 180 -18.15 11.88 12.91
N TRP A 181 -18.28 13.20 12.83
CA TRP A 181 -17.33 14.10 12.16
C TRP A 181 -16.09 14.41 13.02
N SER A 182 -15.92 13.80 14.19
CA SER A 182 -14.69 13.94 14.96
C SER A 182 -13.48 13.53 14.12
N GLU A 183 -12.38 14.28 14.20
CA GLU A 183 -11.14 13.81 13.61
C GLU A 183 -10.64 12.66 14.51
N ASN A 184 -10.49 11.46 13.97
CA ASN A 184 -9.98 10.28 14.68
C ASN A 184 -8.46 10.15 14.57
N THR A 185 -7.74 11.26 14.40
CA THR A 185 -6.28 11.24 14.53
C THR A 185 -5.93 11.17 16.01
N ILE A 186 -4.80 10.55 16.38
CA ILE A 186 -4.30 10.59 17.76
C ILE A 186 -4.21 12.04 18.25
N TYR A 187 -3.78 12.97 17.39
CA TYR A 187 -3.66 14.39 17.76
C TYR A 187 -5.00 15.04 18.11
N SER A 188 -6.05 14.79 17.34
CA SER A 188 -7.38 15.35 17.55
C SER A 188 -8.18 14.64 18.66
N LEU A 189 -7.92 13.34 18.89
CA LEU A 189 -8.38 12.64 20.09
C LEU A 189 -7.76 13.23 21.36
N LEU A 190 -6.49 13.66 21.28
CA LEU A 190 -5.78 14.33 22.36
C LEU A 190 -6.06 15.84 22.45
N ASN A 191 -6.61 16.46 21.40
CA ASN A 191 -6.89 17.90 21.31
C ASN A 191 -8.22 18.15 20.57
N PRO A 192 -9.36 17.76 21.16
CA PRO A 192 -10.64 17.97 20.50
C PRO A 192 -10.93 19.47 20.39
N ASP A 193 -11.24 19.95 19.18
CA ASP A 193 -11.85 21.26 18.99
C ASP A 193 -13.38 21.08 18.94
N PRO A 194 -14.10 21.34 20.04
CA PRO A 194 -15.56 21.23 20.08
C PRO A 194 -16.26 22.33 19.28
N SER A 195 -15.54 23.37 18.83
CA SER A 195 -16.10 24.51 18.11
C SER A 195 -16.06 24.37 16.58
N ALA A 196 -15.36 23.35 16.05
CA ALA A 196 -15.27 23.14 14.61
C ALA A 196 -16.63 22.71 14.01
N SER A 197 -17.14 23.54 13.09
CA SER A 197 -18.35 23.28 12.30
C SER A 197 -18.19 22.04 11.40
N MET A 198 -19.32 21.44 10.98
CA MET A 198 -19.35 20.32 10.04
C MET A 198 -18.58 20.65 8.75
N ILE A 199 -18.76 21.85 8.20
CA ILE A 199 -18.05 22.33 7.01
C ILE A 199 -16.54 22.35 7.21
N GLN A 200 -16.04 22.77 8.39
CA GLN A 200 -14.61 22.75 8.69
C GLN A 200 -14.07 21.31 8.76
N ARG A 201 -14.85 20.37 9.31
CA ARG A 201 -14.48 18.95 9.42
C ARG A 201 -14.44 18.26 8.05
N ILE A 202 -15.44 18.51 7.20
CA ILE A 202 -15.45 18.06 5.79
C ILE A 202 -14.24 18.63 5.04
N ASN A 203 -13.94 19.91 5.23
CA ASN A 203 -12.78 20.53 4.60
C ASN A 203 -11.46 19.92 5.06
N ALA A 204 -11.32 19.58 6.34
CA ALA A 204 -10.12 18.91 6.86
C ALA A 204 -9.97 17.48 6.30
N LEU A 205 -11.09 16.77 6.13
CA LEU A 205 -11.12 15.44 5.51
C LEU A 205 -10.68 15.49 4.04
N LEU A 206 -11.18 16.47 3.28
CA LEU A 206 -10.91 16.66 1.85
C LEU A 206 -9.63 17.46 1.53
N SER A 207 -9.04 18.12 2.52
CA SER A 207 -7.85 18.98 2.40
C SER A 207 -6.86 18.71 3.54
N PRO A 208 -6.34 17.47 3.63
CA PRO A 208 -5.52 17.11 4.77
C PRO A 208 -4.21 17.88 4.82
N LYS A 209 -3.78 18.23 6.04
CA LYS A 209 -2.43 18.74 6.29
C LYS A 209 -1.37 17.66 6.03
N ASP A 210 -1.69 16.42 6.39
CA ASP A 210 -0.86 15.25 6.16
C ASP A 210 -1.52 14.29 5.16
N MET A 211 -0.98 14.22 3.95
CA MET A 211 -1.45 13.29 2.91
C MET A 211 -1.09 11.83 3.22
N GLN A 212 -0.24 11.57 4.21
CA GLN A 212 0.17 10.23 4.62
C GLN A 212 -0.73 9.61 5.71
N ASP A 213 -1.74 10.34 6.19
CA ASP A 213 -2.69 9.86 7.19
C ASP A 213 -3.64 8.79 6.60
N VAL A 214 -3.36 7.53 6.94
CA VAL A 214 -4.12 6.35 6.51
C VAL A 214 -5.51 6.29 7.16
N PRO A 215 -5.69 6.43 8.50
CA PRO A 215 -7.02 6.50 9.11
C PRO A 215 -7.95 7.51 8.45
N ARG A 216 -7.44 8.71 8.13
CA ARG A 216 -8.22 9.72 7.40
C ARG A 216 -8.59 9.26 6.00
N ALA A 217 -7.66 8.64 5.27
CA ALA A 217 -7.94 8.10 3.94
C ALA A 217 -9.07 7.06 3.98
N ILE A 218 -8.99 6.10 4.90
CA ILE A 218 -10.04 5.10 5.13
C ILE A 218 -11.37 5.78 5.44
N LYS A 219 -11.38 6.76 6.36
CA LYS A 219 -12.59 7.51 6.72
C LYS A 219 -13.22 8.21 5.51
N LEU A 220 -12.43 8.88 4.68
CA LEU A 220 -12.94 9.55 3.48
C LEU A 220 -13.56 8.56 2.50
N LEU A 221 -12.90 7.43 2.24
CA LEU A 221 -13.42 6.42 1.32
C LEU A 221 -14.71 5.77 1.85
N SER A 222 -14.76 5.45 3.15
CA SER A 222 -15.97 4.90 3.79
C SER A 222 -17.14 5.88 3.75
N LEU A 223 -16.92 7.15 4.13
CA LEU A 223 -17.99 8.16 4.08
C LEU A 223 -18.45 8.46 2.65
N THR A 224 -17.52 8.44 1.68
CA THR A 224 -17.89 8.54 0.26
C THR A 224 -18.74 7.35 -0.17
N ALA A 225 -18.44 6.15 0.36
CA ALA A 225 -19.23 4.97 0.11
C ALA A 225 -20.63 5.06 0.72
N ASP A 226 -20.77 5.62 1.92
CA ASP A 226 -22.04 5.77 2.62
C ASP A 226 -23.02 6.71 1.91
N LEU A 227 -22.53 7.61 1.05
CA LEU A 227 -23.37 8.49 0.23
C LEU A 227 -24.39 7.74 -0.63
N ARG A 228 -24.11 6.48 -0.98
CA ARG A 228 -25.05 5.64 -1.74
C ARG A 228 -26.33 5.28 -0.99
N ASN A 229 -26.33 5.45 0.34
CA ASN A 229 -27.45 5.14 1.22
C ASN A 229 -28.38 6.34 1.43
N LEU A 230 -28.11 7.50 0.81
CA LEU A 230 -29.00 8.65 0.87
C LEU A 230 -30.34 8.32 0.21
N ASP A 231 -31.44 8.77 0.80
CA ASP A 231 -32.78 8.61 0.22
C ASP A 231 -32.92 9.49 -1.03
N PRO A 232 -33.13 8.90 -2.23
CA PRO A 232 -33.23 9.65 -3.46
C PRO A 232 -34.63 10.26 -3.70
N SER A 233 -35.59 10.08 -2.80
CA SER A 233 -37.01 10.45 -3.01
C SER A 233 -37.22 11.93 -3.37
N ASP A 234 -36.38 12.82 -2.83
CA ASP A 234 -36.49 14.28 -3.04
C ASP A 234 -35.49 14.82 -4.08
N PHE A 235 -34.74 13.94 -4.76
CA PHE A 235 -33.71 14.38 -5.71
C PHE A 235 -34.30 14.84 -7.03
N ASP A 236 -33.85 15.98 -7.53
CA ASP A 236 -34.16 16.40 -8.89
C ASP A 236 -33.48 15.45 -9.93
N PRO A 237 -33.82 15.54 -11.23
CA PRO A 237 -33.22 14.67 -12.24
C PRO A 237 -31.68 14.76 -12.36
N SER A 238 -31.09 15.92 -12.10
CA SER A 238 -29.64 16.13 -12.11
C SER A 238 -28.98 15.54 -10.87
N GLU A 239 -29.59 15.74 -9.70
CA GLU A 239 -29.17 15.12 -8.45
C GLU A 239 -29.29 13.59 -8.51
N SER A 240 -30.36 13.06 -9.10
CA SER A 240 -30.55 11.62 -9.32
C SER A 240 -29.44 11.02 -10.17
N ASN A 241 -29.06 11.69 -11.26
CA ASN A 241 -27.94 11.25 -12.11
C ASN A 241 -26.61 11.27 -11.34
N THR A 242 -26.40 12.32 -10.54
CA THR A 242 -25.19 12.47 -9.73
C THR A 242 -25.12 11.42 -8.63
N HIS A 243 -26.23 11.19 -7.92
CA HIS A 243 -26.35 10.18 -6.89
C HIS A 243 -26.10 8.79 -7.44
N ARG A 244 -26.59 8.46 -8.65
CA ARG A 244 -26.29 7.18 -9.31
C ARG A 244 -24.78 6.98 -9.51
N ALA A 245 -24.08 8.01 -9.98
CA ALA A 245 -22.63 7.94 -10.16
C ALA A 245 -21.88 7.81 -8.83
N ILE A 246 -22.28 8.58 -7.81
CA ILE A 246 -21.73 8.48 -6.45
C ILE A 246 -22.04 7.11 -5.84
N SER A 247 -23.21 6.55 -6.10
CA SER A 247 -23.60 5.21 -5.62
C SER A 247 -22.72 4.13 -6.23
N LEU A 248 -22.48 4.20 -7.54
CA LEU A 248 -21.56 3.28 -8.23
C LEU A 248 -20.13 3.40 -7.68
N LEU A 249 -19.65 4.63 -7.47
CA LEU A 249 -18.36 4.86 -6.83
C LEU A 249 -18.36 4.28 -5.40
N GLY A 250 -19.42 4.49 -4.65
CA GLY A 250 -19.54 4.03 -3.27
C GLY A 250 -19.54 2.51 -3.14
N GLU A 251 -20.28 1.81 -4.01
CA GLU A 251 -20.25 0.35 -4.12
C GLU A 251 -18.84 -0.19 -4.41
N MET A 252 -18.09 0.52 -5.25
CA MET A 252 -16.70 0.18 -5.56
C MET A 252 -15.77 0.44 -4.37
N LEU A 253 -15.89 1.60 -3.71
CA LEU A 253 -15.02 1.99 -2.60
C LEU A 253 -15.24 1.15 -1.35
N GLU A 254 -16.50 0.82 -1.01
CA GLU A 254 -16.78 -0.11 0.07
C GLU A 254 -16.14 -1.48 -0.20
N ALA A 255 -16.30 -1.97 -1.44
CA ALA A 255 -15.77 -3.26 -1.86
C ALA A 255 -14.23 -3.34 -1.76
N LEU A 256 -13.54 -2.19 -1.89
CA LEU A 256 -12.11 -2.04 -1.68
C LEU A 256 -11.73 -1.96 -0.20
N VAL A 257 -12.45 -1.17 0.60
CA VAL A 257 -12.05 -0.81 1.97
C VAL A 257 -12.35 -1.92 2.98
N GLN A 258 -13.57 -2.45 2.96
CA GLN A 258 -14.04 -3.41 3.97
C GLN A 258 -13.13 -4.64 4.13
N PRO A 259 -12.57 -5.24 3.06
CA PRO A 259 -11.69 -6.41 3.18
C PRO A 259 -10.47 -6.22 4.09
N PHE A 260 -9.98 -5.00 4.26
CA PHE A 260 -8.77 -4.72 5.03
C PHE A 260 -9.04 -4.19 6.44
N VAL A 261 -10.24 -3.64 6.69
CA VAL A 261 -10.56 -2.94 7.95
C VAL A 261 -11.62 -3.65 8.77
N ASN A 262 -12.42 -4.54 8.17
CA ASN A 262 -13.48 -5.26 8.85
C ASN A 262 -12.97 -6.61 9.37
N PRO A 263 -12.76 -6.77 10.69
CA PRO A 263 -12.26 -8.02 11.26
C PRO A 263 -13.29 -9.16 11.23
N ASP A 264 -14.57 -8.85 11.02
CA ASP A 264 -15.65 -9.85 11.00
C ASP A 264 -15.79 -10.51 9.62
N PHE A 265 -15.13 -9.97 8.58
CA PHE A 265 -15.14 -10.58 7.26
C PHE A 265 -14.35 -11.90 7.27
N THR A 266 -15.00 -12.96 6.80
CA THR A 266 -14.31 -14.18 6.39
C THR A 266 -13.44 -13.93 5.16
N ILE A 267 -12.41 -14.75 4.96
CA ILE A 267 -11.56 -14.66 3.76
C ILE A 267 -12.37 -14.73 2.46
N SER A 268 -13.45 -15.53 2.43
CA SER A 268 -14.34 -15.61 1.27
C SER A 268 -15.04 -14.28 1.00
N GLN A 269 -15.52 -13.58 2.04
CA GLN A 269 -16.14 -12.26 1.90
C GLN A 269 -15.10 -11.21 1.47
N GLN A 270 -13.90 -11.24 2.06
CA GLN A 270 -12.80 -10.36 1.67
C GLN A 270 -12.48 -10.49 0.18
N ILE A 271 -12.26 -11.73 -0.31
CA ILE A 271 -11.96 -11.97 -1.73
C ILE A 271 -13.13 -11.61 -2.63
N THR A 272 -14.37 -11.99 -2.28
CA THR A 272 -15.56 -11.64 -3.09
C THR A 272 -15.69 -10.13 -3.24
N SER A 273 -15.46 -9.39 -2.16
CA SER A 273 -15.48 -7.93 -2.14
C SER A 273 -14.36 -7.34 -3.00
N LEU A 274 -13.12 -7.82 -2.88
CA LEU A 274 -12.01 -7.36 -3.72
C LEU A 274 -12.22 -7.67 -5.21
N VAL A 275 -12.81 -8.82 -5.53
CA VAL A 275 -13.17 -9.19 -6.92
C VAL A 275 -14.28 -8.27 -7.46
N LYS A 276 -15.31 -7.96 -6.66
CA LYS A 276 -16.32 -6.94 -7.00
C LYS A 276 -15.66 -5.60 -7.32
N PHE A 277 -14.76 -5.13 -6.45
CA PHE A 277 -13.99 -3.91 -6.69
C PHE A 277 -13.22 -3.99 -8.03
N ALA A 278 -12.47 -5.07 -8.27
CA ALA A 278 -11.66 -5.22 -9.48
C ALA A 278 -12.50 -5.17 -10.77
N HIS A 279 -13.66 -5.84 -10.80
CA HIS A 279 -14.55 -5.82 -11.96
C HIS A 279 -15.20 -4.44 -12.19
N VAL A 280 -15.70 -3.78 -11.14
CA VAL A 280 -16.29 -2.44 -11.26
C VAL A 280 -15.24 -1.43 -11.71
N SER A 281 -14.05 -1.46 -11.10
CA SER A 281 -12.91 -0.61 -11.47
C SER A 281 -12.48 -0.85 -12.93
N CYS A 282 -12.43 -2.11 -13.37
CA CYS A 282 -12.15 -2.47 -14.75
C CYS A 282 -13.19 -1.92 -15.73
N ALA A 283 -14.48 -2.08 -15.43
CA ALA A 283 -15.56 -1.56 -16.28
C ALA A 283 -15.50 -0.02 -16.41
N LEU A 284 -15.24 0.69 -15.30
CA LEU A 284 -15.07 2.14 -15.29
C LEU A 284 -13.82 2.57 -16.07
N PHE A 285 -12.70 1.87 -15.88
CA PHE A 285 -11.45 2.16 -16.59
C PHE A 285 -11.57 1.87 -18.09
N LEU A 286 -12.27 0.82 -18.52
CA LEU A 286 -12.52 0.57 -19.94
C LEU A 286 -13.44 1.62 -20.56
N LYS A 287 -14.37 2.18 -19.79
CA LYS A 287 -15.32 3.20 -20.28
C LYS A 287 -14.71 4.60 -20.36
N HIS A 288 -13.83 4.95 -19.43
CA HIS A 288 -13.35 6.32 -19.21
C HIS A 288 -11.83 6.46 -19.22
N GLU A 289 -11.09 5.35 -19.29
CA GLU A 289 -9.63 5.30 -19.29
C GLU A 289 -9.01 6.16 -18.17
N THR A 290 -8.10 7.07 -18.53
CA THR A 290 -7.40 7.94 -17.60
C THR A 290 -8.26 9.05 -17.00
N ASP A 291 -9.45 9.31 -17.57
CA ASP A 291 -10.40 10.26 -16.99
C ASP A 291 -11.09 9.66 -15.75
N PHE A 292 -11.22 8.33 -15.66
CA PHE A 292 -11.67 7.68 -14.44
C PHE A 292 -10.58 7.74 -13.37
N MET A 293 -9.38 7.21 -13.65
CA MET A 293 -8.24 7.29 -12.74
C MET A 293 -6.91 7.12 -13.47
N PRO A 294 -5.78 7.58 -12.88
CA PRO A 294 -4.47 7.40 -13.50
C PRO A 294 -4.13 5.92 -13.76
N GLN A 295 -3.58 5.61 -14.93
CA GLN A 295 -3.25 4.24 -15.35
C GLN A 295 -2.38 3.47 -14.35
N HIS A 296 -1.40 4.14 -13.73
CA HIS A 296 -0.53 3.52 -12.74
C HIS A 296 -1.29 3.16 -11.46
N LEU A 297 -2.24 3.99 -11.02
CA LEU A 297 -3.07 3.70 -9.85
C LEU A 297 -4.02 2.53 -10.15
N TYR A 298 -4.64 2.52 -11.32
CA TYR A 298 -5.46 1.39 -11.76
C TYR A 298 -4.64 0.08 -11.76
N SER A 299 -3.45 0.10 -12.35
CA SER A 299 -2.57 -1.07 -12.40
C SER A 299 -2.15 -1.54 -10.99
N ASP A 300 -1.82 -0.62 -10.09
CA ASP A 300 -1.43 -0.94 -8.72
C ASP A 300 -2.58 -1.63 -7.97
N LEU A 301 -3.79 -1.07 -8.07
CA LEU A 301 -5.01 -1.62 -7.47
C LEU A 301 -5.36 -3.03 -8.00
N GLN A 302 -5.22 -3.27 -9.30
CA GLN A 302 -5.44 -4.60 -9.88
C GLN A 302 -4.37 -5.61 -9.43
N CYS A 303 -3.11 -5.19 -9.32
CA CYS A 303 -2.03 -6.02 -8.77
C CYS A 303 -2.27 -6.38 -7.30
N MET A 304 -2.72 -5.42 -6.48
CA MET A 304 -3.09 -5.64 -5.08
C MET A 304 -4.20 -6.70 -4.94
N VAL A 305 -5.30 -6.57 -5.71
CA VAL A 305 -6.39 -7.57 -5.70
C VAL A 305 -5.91 -8.95 -6.16
N ARG A 306 -5.14 -8.99 -7.26
CA ARG A 306 -4.57 -10.25 -7.77
C ARG A 306 -3.70 -10.92 -6.72
N THR A 307 -2.83 -10.17 -6.05
CA THR A 307 -1.99 -10.72 -4.98
C THR A 307 -2.82 -11.30 -3.84
N ALA A 308 -3.93 -10.65 -3.44
CA ALA A 308 -4.83 -11.23 -2.44
C ALA A 308 -5.42 -12.59 -2.87
N ILE A 309 -5.85 -12.73 -4.13
CA ILE A 309 -6.36 -14.00 -4.68
C ILE A 309 -5.27 -15.08 -4.68
N TYR A 310 -4.10 -14.75 -5.23
CA TYR A 310 -2.98 -15.69 -5.30
C TYR A 310 -2.45 -16.07 -3.92
N ARG A 311 -2.52 -15.15 -2.95
CA ARG A 311 -2.17 -15.42 -1.56
C ARG A 311 -3.05 -16.50 -0.95
N VAL A 312 -4.36 -16.48 -1.26
CA VAL A 312 -5.28 -17.54 -0.84
C VAL A 312 -4.92 -18.87 -1.52
N ALA A 313 -4.69 -18.86 -2.85
CA ALA A 313 -4.30 -20.06 -3.58
C ALA A 313 -3.00 -20.70 -3.06
N HIS A 314 -1.96 -19.89 -2.84
CA HIS A 314 -0.70 -20.33 -2.23
C HIS A 314 -0.90 -20.95 -0.84
N THR A 315 -1.77 -20.35 -0.02
CA THR A 315 -2.10 -20.93 1.30
C THR A 315 -2.87 -22.23 1.16
N MET A 316 -3.82 -22.35 0.22
CA MET A 316 -4.57 -23.59 -0.01
C MET A 316 -3.66 -24.74 -0.44
N ILE A 317 -2.64 -24.47 -1.25
CA ILE A 317 -1.62 -25.45 -1.63
C ILE A 317 -0.77 -25.86 -0.42
N LEU A 318 -0.33 -24.88 0.39
CA LEU A 318 0.53 -25.16 1.54
C LEU A 318 -0.22 -25.94 2.63
N ASP A 319 -1.38 -25.43 3.06
CA ASP A 319 -2.23 -25.97 4.11
C ASP A 319 -3.58 -25.21 4.15
N PRO A 320 -4.69 -25.83 3.70
CA PRO A 320 -6.02 -25.22 3.70
C PRO A 320 -6.52 -24.75 5.07
N GLY A 321 -5.96 -25.26 6.17
CA GLY A 321 -6.33 -24.86 7.53
C GLY A 321 -5.66 -23.56 8.01
N ARG A 322 -4.69 -23.03 7.26
CA ARG A 322 -3.97 -21.81 7.64
C ARG A 322 -4.79 -20.55 7.40
N LYS A 323 -4.64 -19.60 8.31
CA LYS A 323 -5.24 -18.27 8.17
C LYS A 323 -4.54 -17.49 7.06
N VAL A 324 -5.32 -16.71 6.33
CA VAL A 324 -4.82 -15.72 5.37
C VAL A 324 -5.07 -14.34 5.96
N LEU A 325 -4.03 -13.54 6.08
CA LEU A 325 -4.09 -12.20 6.68
C LEU A 325 -3.82 -11.16 5.61
N LEU A 326 -4.89 -10.72 4.91
CA LEU A 326 -4.77 -9.74 3.81
C LEU A 326 -4.25 -8.38 4.28
N CYS A 327 -4.49 -8.02 5.54
CA CYS A 327 -3.97 -6.79 6.14
C CYS A 327 -2.43 -6.77 6.30
N LEU A 328 -1.77 -7.93 6.16
CA LEU A 328 -0.31 -8.06 6.17
C LEU A 328 0.30 -8.12 4.76
N LEU A 329 -0.51 -7.93 3.70
CA LEU A 329 0.01 -7.70 2.34
C LEU A 329 0.55 -6.27 2.23
N GLY A 330 1.42 -6.03 1.25
CA GLY A 330 2.11 -4.76 1.08
C GLY A 330 3.41 -4.65 1.88
N ASP A 331 3.78 -3.42 2.25
CA ASP A 331 5.06 -3.11 2.90
C ASP A 331 4.93 -2.40 4.24
N ASP A 332 3.71 -2.29 4.79
CA ASP A 332 3.42 -1.68 6.09
C ASP A 332 4.28 -2.23 7.24
N VAL A 333 4.56 -3.54 7.28
CA VAL A 333 5.43 -4.15 8.31
C VAL A 333 6.85 -3.58 8.30
N LEU A 334 7.33 -3.11 7.13
CA LEU A 334 8.60 -2.41 7.00
C LEU A 334 8.48 -0.94 7.44
N GLU A 335 7.36 -0.28 7.15
CA GLU A 335 7.09 1.08 7.63
C GLU A 335 7.02 1.14 9.17
N ILE A 336 6.41 0.13 9.81
CA ILE A 336 6.39 -0.03 11.26
C ILE A 336 7.82 -0.12 11.82
N LEU A 337 8.69 -0.89 11.17
CA LEU A 337 10.10 -1.00 11.58
C LEU A 337 10.83 0.34 11.43
N PHE A 338 10.58 1.09 10.36
CA PHE A 338 11.09 2.47 10.21
C PHE A 338 10.59 3.38 11.34
N GLY A 339 9.31 3.29 11.71
CA GLY A 339 8.72 4.03 12.82
C GLY A 339 9.44 3.74 14.14
N ARG A 340 9.58 2.46 14.49
CA ARG A 340 10.31 2.01 15.69
C ARG A 340 11.76 2.51 15.71
N ALA A 341 12.46 2.43 14.59
CA ALA A 341 13.84 2.91 14.47
C ALA A 341 13.96 4.43 14.69
N ARG A 342 12.98 5.22 14.24
CA ARG A 342 12.94 6.66 14.50
C ARG A 342 12.65 6.95 15.97
N MET A 343 11.73 6.21 16.59
CA MET A 343 11.36 6.35 18.01
C MET A 343 12.53 6.05 18.95
N ILE A 344 13.34 5.02 18.67
CA ILE A 344 14.56 4.70 19.43
C ILE A 344 15.54 5.89 19.49
N GLY A 345 15.51 6.76 18.48
CA GLY A 345 16.34 7.97 18.44
C GLY A 345 15.93 9.10 19.36
N GLY A 346 14.74 9.03 19.98
CA GLY A 346 14.17 10.13 20.76
C GLY A 346 14.18 11.44 19.98
N HIS A 347 14.94 12.42 20.47
CA HIS A 347 15.09 13.75 19.85
C HIS A 347 15.89 13.76 18.54
N SER A 348 16.47 12.63 18.12
CA SER A 348 17.18 12.50 16.84
C SER A 348 16.54 11.42 15.94
N PRO A 349 15.34 11.68 15.39
CA PRO A 349 14.62 10.69 14.58
C PRO A 349 15.31 10.43 13.22
N ASN A 350 16.09 11.39 12.71
CA ASN A 350 16.82 11.26 11.46
C ASN A 350 18.21 10.65 11.68
N VAL A 351 18.56 9.67 10.85
CA VAL A 351 19.76 8.84 11.02
C VAL A 351 20.57 8.71 9.73
N ASP A 352 21.85 8.39 9.87
CA ASP A 352 22.64 7.84 8.75
C ASP A 352 22.39 6.32 8.61
N VAL A 353 22.91 5.70 7.55
CA VAL A 353 22.66 4.28 7.26
C VAL A 353 23.24 3.33 8.33
N ASP A 354 24.37 3.69 8.94
CA ASP A 354 25.02 2.89 9.99
C ASP A 354 24.23 2.92 11.29
N GLU A 355 23.73 4.11 11.64
CA GLU A 355 22.85 4.29 12.78
C GLU A 355 21.49 3.61 12.53
N LEU A 356 20.93 3.71 11.32
CA LEU A 356 19.70 2.98 10.96
C LEU A 356 19.86 1.48 11.16
N ARG A 357 20.98 0.90 10.69
CA ARG A 357 21.30 -0.52 10.90
C ARG A 357 21.32 -0.88 12.39
N THR A 358 21.97 -0.07 13.21
CA THR A 358 22.04 -0.28 14.66
C THR A 358 20.64 -0.22 15.29
N ARG A 359 19.84 0.78 14.92
CA ARG A 359 18.48 0.96 15.44
C ARG A 359 17.51 -0.12 14.99
N PHE A 360 17.62 -0.62 13.76
CA PHE A 360 16.89 -1.81 13.30
C PHE A 360 17.27 -3.03 14.14
N GLY A 361 18.56 -3.26 14.37
CA GLY A 361 19.00 -4.35 15.25
C GLY A 361 18.41 -4.25 16.66
N SER A 362 18.33 -3.04 17.23
CA SER A 362 17.68 -2.82 18.52
C SER A 362 16.16 -3.06 18.48
N ALA A 363 15.47 -2.56 17.45
CA ALA A 363 14.03 -2.75 17.28
C ALA A 363 13.68 -4.25 17.17
N LEU A 364 14.41 -5.00 16.36
CA LEU A 364 14.19 -6.45 16.20
C LEU A 364 14.42 -7.24 17.49
N ARG A 365 15.40 -6.84 18.32
CA ARG A 365 15.62 -7.47 19.63
C ARG A 365 14.51 -7.16 20.61
N LEU A 366 13.98 -5.93 20.60
CA LEU A 366 12.83 -5.58 21.41
C LEU A 366 11.60 -6.39 20.99
N ASP A 367 11.36 -6.51 19.68
CA ASP A 367 10.27 -7.33 19.15
C ASP A 367 10.40 -8.79 19.61
N ALA A 368 11.60 -9.37 19.55
CA ALA A 368 11.85 -10.73 20.04
C ALA A 368 11.62 -10.88 21.56
N ILE A 369 11.95 -9.86 22.36
CA ILE A 369 11.68 -9.87 23.81
C ILE A 369 10.17 -9.82 24.06
N PHE A 370 9.43 -8.94 23.39
CA PHE A 370 7.98 -8.83 23.55
C PHE A 370 7.24 -10.08 23.03
N GLU A 371 7.76 -10.74 22.00
CA GLU A 371 7.22 -12.02 21.52
C GLU A 371 7.46 -13.15 22.53
N ALA A 372 8.62 -13.16 23.21
CA ALA A 372 8.92 -14.12 24.26
C ALA A 372 8.19 -13.83 25.60
N HIS A 373 7.86 -12.57 25.85
CA HIS A 373 7.26 -12.07 27.09
C HIS A 373 6.08 -11.11 26.78
N PRO A 374 4.91 -11.62 26.37
CA PRO A 374 3.76 -10.81 25.92
C PRO A 374 2.92 -10.18 27.05
N GLU A 375 3.46 -10.09 28.26
CA GLU A 375 2.83 -9.61 29.51
C GLU A 375 3.39 -8.25 29.95
#